data_AF-A0A1G6ECC9-F1
#
_entry.id   AF-A0A1G6ECC9-F1
#
_cell.length_a   1.000
_cell.length_b   1.000
_cell.length_c   1.000
_cell.angle_alpha   90.00
_cell.angle_beta   90.00
_cell.angle_gamma   90.00
#
_symmetry.space_group_name_H-M   'P 1'
#
loop_
_entity.id
_entity.type
_entity.pdbx_description
1 polymer ?
#
loop_
_entity_poly.entity_id
_entity_poly.type
_entity_poly.pdbx_seq_one_letter_code
_entity_poly.pdbx_strand_id
1 'polypeptide(L)'
;MGLFSKLIRKSDPSDLPIPKTEKQYYQKDSYYTDYDLAGNKVIRLAERKKSSYPSKNGLYVPEILLLSYCGKYPNPKSGYQAFWWFKYGIRNVGAVLDSLMERGFIELDQTTGKYKLTELGKQEIRDNEYVEFMHKNSKFADFTAWEMNQELANKDNSNYLSIAADHGIYTKDQQTKRTIEKGVPAQKKRSFENSIERDLYNSNPEYRRMKDKIDYEDELLEKLNYYVALYKSQNNIEALISAYEDAFVVSDPPCRSTQVFDLINLYINQGMLDKAWELLNRIILLHPDKLCRIRKEQCRILKKEGKYIEALRFISLSTFDNYGNKNSPNKQPFLKDVSPIIKKLSVDNTVAEELWTIIESELKNKKSSEATVEAKISAYLKDKFGIS
;
A
#
# COMPACT_ATOMS: atom_id res chain seq x y z
N MET A 1 -47.41 -14.52 20.23
CA MET A 1 -46.04 -14.38 19.71
C MET A 1 -46.07 -14.54 18.20
N GLY A 2 -46.14 -13.54 17.33
CA GLY A 2 -46.10 -12.08 17.41
C GLY A 2 -45.73 -11.65 15.99
N LEU A 3 -46.61 -10.92 15.29
CA LEU A 3 -46.54 -10.61 13.84
C LEU A 3 -45.23 -9.96 13.34
N PHE A 4 -44.31 -9.58 14.24
CA PHE A 4 -43.01 -9.00 13.93
C PHE A 4 -42.01 -9.97 13.28
N SER A 5 -42.08 -11.28 13.51
CA SER A 5 -41.12 -12.24 12.90
C SER A 5 -41.36 -12.50 11.41
N LYS A 6 -42.57 -12.22 10.89
CA LYS A 6 -42.89 -12.36 9.46
C LYS A 6 -42.57 -11.12 8.63
N LEU A 7 -42.41 -9.94 9.25
CA LEU A 7 -42.13 -8.67 8.56
C LEU A 7 -40.63 -8.45 8.29
N ILE A 8 -39.72 -9.04 9.09
CA ILE A 8 -38.26 -8.92 8.90
C ILE A 8 -37.78 -9.73 7.68
N ARG A 9 -38.54 -10.74 7.22
CA ARG A 9 -38.18 -11.57 6.06
C ARG A 9 -38.27 -10.86 4.68
N LYS A 10 -38.67 -9.59 4.61
CA LYS A 10 -38.82 -8.84 3.34
C LYS A 10 -37.77 -7.74 3.11
N SER A 11 -37.01 -7.32 4.11
CA SER A 11 -35.96 -6.30 3.94
C SER A 11 -34.60 -6.94 3.69
N ASP A 12 -33.84 -6.45 2.71
CA ASP A 12 -32.45 -6.86 2.48
C ASP A 12 -31.63 -6.59 3.77
N PRO A 13 -30.82 -7.55 4.25
CA PRO A 13 -29.96 -7.35 5.43
C PRO A 13 -29.15 -6.04 5.39
N SER A 14 -28.73 -5.58 4.20
CA SER A 14 -27.98 -4.32 4.05
C SER A 14 -28.77 -3.06 4.42
N ASP A 15 -30.09 -3.12 4.40
CA ASP A 15 -31.00 -2.00 4.68
C ASP A 15 -31.45 -1.95 6.16
N LEU A 16 -31.04 -2.93 6.97
CA LEU A 16 -31.33 -2.92 8.40
C LEU A 16 -30.59 -1.78 9.10
N PRO A 17 -31.20 -1.12 10.10
CA PRO A 17 -30.53 -0.06 10.86
C PRO A 17 -29.32 -0.62 11.61
N ILE A 18 -28.21 0.12 11.59
CA ILE A 18 -27.00 -0.24 12.32
C ILE A 18 -27.27 -0.21 13.83
N PRO A 19 -27.00 -1.30 14.57
CA PRO A 19 -27.17 -1.34 16.03
C PRO A 19 -26.36 -0.24 16.73
N LYS A 20 -26.90 0.34 17.82
CA LYS A 20 -26.22 1.41 18.57
C LYS A 20 -24.82 1.00 19.05
N THR A 21 -24.65 -0.26 19.44
CA THR A 21 -23.39 -0.86 19.90
C THR A 21 -22.32 -0.94 18.80
N GLU A 22 -22.74 -0.98 17.53
CA GLU A 22 -21.82 -1.09 16.40
C GLU A 22 -21.49 0.25 15.75
N LYS A 23 -22.27 1.31 16.01
CA LYS A 23 -22.08 2.63 15.36
C LYS A 23 -20.65 3.17 15.44
N GLN A 24 -19.90 2.81 16.48
CA GLN A 24 -18.49 3.17 16.65
C GLN A 24 -17.56 2.65 15.53
N TYR A 25 -17.96 1.60 14.80
CA TYR A 25 -17.18 1.04 13.68
C TYR A 25 -17.60 1.60 12.31
N TYR A 26 -18.55 2.53 12.28
CA TYR A 26 -19.05 3.18 11.09
C TYR A 26 -18.74 4.68 11.13
N GLN A 27 -18.68 5.28 9.94
CA GLN A 27 -18.64 6.74 9.83
C GLN A 27 -19.97 7.38 10.28
N LYS A 28 -19.95 8.69 10.53
CA LYS A 28 -21.17 9.47 10.84
C LYS A 28 -22.16 9.38 9.68
N ASP A 29 -23.46 9.49 9.97
CA ASP A 29 -24.52 9.35 8.96
C ASP A 29 -24.36 10.32 7.77
N SER A 30 -23.84 11.53 8.03
CA SER A 30 -23.55 12.55 6.98
C SER A 30 -22.46 12.13 5.99
N TYR A 31 -21.66 11.12 6.29
CA TYR A 31 -20.62 10.58 5.40
C TYR A 31 -21.22 9.74 4.26
N TYR A 32 -22.34 9.05 4.51
CA TYR A 32 -22.96 8.14 3.54
C TYR A 32 -23.91 8.90 2.63
N THR A 33 -23.35 9.67 1.71
CA THR A 33 -24.10 10.42 0.69
C THR A 33 -24.67 9.49 -0.38
N ASP A 34 -25.75 9.92 -1.03
CA ASP A 34 -26.34 9.19 -2.18
C ASP A 34 -25.51 9.31 -3.47
N TYR A 35 -24.39 10.04 -3.43
CA TYR A 35 -23.46 10.23 -4.54
C TYR A 35 -22.03 9.99 -4.09
N ASP A 36 -21.19 9.41 -4.96
CA ASP A 36 -19.76 9.25 -4.73
C ASP A 36 -18.96 10.54 -5.05
N LEU A 37 -17.63 10.50 -4.87
CA LEU A 37 -16.74 11.63 -5.13
C LEU A 37 -16.67 12.06 -6.61
N ALA A 38 -17.06 11.18 -7.54
CA ALA A 38 -17.13 11.46 -8.97
C ALA A 38 -18.53 11.96 -9.39
N GLY A 39 -19.47 12.08 -8.44
CA GLY A 39 -20.84 12.51 -8.71
C GLY A 39 -21.78 11.40 -9.17
N ASN A 40 -21.36 10.12 -9.13
CA ASN A 40 -22.21 9.00 -9.51
C ASN A 40 -23.16 8.65 -8.38
N LYS A 41 -24.43 8.39 -8.71
CA LYS A 41 -25.44 7.95 -7.74
C LYS A 41 -25.07 6.57 -7.17
N VAL A 42 -25.05 6.44 -5.85
CA VAL A 42 -24.85 5.16 -5.17
C VAL A 42 -26.09 4.29 -5.36
N ILE A 43 -25.92 3.16 -6.06
CA ILE A 43 -26.96 2.15 -6.23
C ILE A 43 -26.89 1.17 -5.06
N ARG A 44 -27.96 1.09 -4.28
CA ARG A 44 -28.06 0.21 -3.10
C ARG A 44 -28.06 -1.25 -3.49
N LEU A 45 -27.59 -2.13 -2.60
CA LEU A 45 -27.54 -3.58 -2.87
C LEU A 45 -28.90 -4.14 -3.29
N ALA A 46 -29.98 -3.80 -2.57
CA ALA A 46 -31.33 -4.25 -2.89
C ALA A 46 -31.79 -3.84 -4.30
N GLU A 47 -31.33 -2.68 -4.78
CA GLU A 47 -31.61 -2.22 -6.14
C GLU A 47 -30.75 -2.99 -7.16
N ARG A 48 -29.46 -3.19 -6.87
CA ARG A 48 -28.55 -3.98 -7.73
C ARG A 48 -29.00 -5.44 -7.88
N LYS A 49 -29.55 -6.05 -6.84
CA LYS A 49 -30.08 -7.43 -6.88
C LYS A 49 -31.19 -7.64 -7.92
N LYS A 50 -31.90 -6.58 -8.33
CA LYS A 50 -32.95 -6.64 -9.36
C LYS A 50 -32.40 -6.87 -10.76
N SER A 51 -31.17 -6.43 -11.00
CA SER A 51 -30.47 -6.50 -12.27
C SER A 51 -29.20 -7.32 -12.16
N SER A 52 -29.09 -8.23 -11.18
CA SER A 52 -27.92 -9.10 -10.98
C SER A 52 -28.29 -10.53 -10.68
N TYR A 53 -27.34 -11.42 -10.92
CA TYR A 53 -27.54 -12.86 -10.81
C TYR A 53 -26.82 -13.36 -9.56
N PRO A 54 -27.52 -14.05 -8.64
CA PRO A 54 -26.86 -14.68 -7.53
C PRO A 54 -26.01 -15.86 -8.01
N SER A 55 -25.04 -16.25 -7.20
CA SER A 55 -24.33 -17.51 -7.37
C SER A 55 -25.26 -18.71 -7.17
N LYS A 56 -24.75 -19.92 -7.43
CA LYS A 56 -25.48 -21.17 -7.19
C LYS A 56 -25.97 -21.32 -5.74
N ASN A 57 -25.25 -20.74 -4.79
CA ASN A 57 -25.60 -20.75 -3.37
C ASN A 57 -26.34 -19.48 -2.90
N GLY A 58 -26.80 -18.65 -3.84
CA GLY A 58 -27.65 -17.49 -3.53
C GLY A 58 -26.89 -16.23 -3.10
N LEU A 59 -25.57 -16.15 -3.30
CA LEU A 59 -24.79 -14.97 -2.94
C LEU A 59 -24.64 -14.00 -4.11
N TYR A 60 -24.78 -12.71 -3.87
CA TYR A 60 -24.47 -11.67 -4.85
C TYR A 60 -23.03 -11.19 -4.74
N VAL A 61 -22.55 -10.49 -5.77
CA VAL A 61 -21.17 -9.98 -5.91
C VAL A 61 -20.55 -9.46 -4.59
N PRO A 62 -21.20 -8.57 -3.81
CA PRO A 62 -20.56 -8.05 -2.60
C PRO A 62 -20.64 -8.99 -1.40
N GLU A 63 -21.59 -9.92 -1.37
CA GLU A 63 -21.65 -10.98 -0.36
C GLU A 63 -20.49 -11.97 -0.57
N ILE A 64 -20.21 -12.33 -1.83
CA ILE A 64 -19.04 -13.13 -2.22
C ILE A 64 -17.76 -12.38 -1.86
N LEU A 65 -17.67 -11.09 -2.18
CA LEU A 65 -16.49 -10.27 -1.84
C LEU A 65 -16.27 -10.19 -0.33
N LEU A 66 -17.34 -10.11 0.47
CA LEU A 66 -17.25 -10.08 1.94
C LEU A 66 -16.58 -11.35 2.51
N LEU A 67 -16.72 -12.50 1.86
CA LEU A 67 -16.03 -13.73 2.25
C LEU A 67 -14.50 -13.52 2.23
N SER A 68 -13.93 -12.89 1.20
CA SER A 68 -12.49 -12.58 1.13
C SER A 68 -12.02 -11.55 2.18
N TYR A 69 -12.95 -10.82 2.81
CA TYR A 69 -12.66 -9.82 3.84
C TYR A 69 -13.02 -10.27 5.26
N CYS A 70 -13.65 -11.44 5.44
CA CYS A 70 -14.27 -11.85 6.70
C CYS A 70 -13.28 -11.86 7.87
N GLY A 71 -12.01 -12.22 7.63
CA GLY A 71 -10.94 -12.22 8.66
C GLY A 71 -10.60 -10.85 9.25
N LYS A 72 -11.06 -9.75 8.65
CA LYS A 72 -10.88 -8.39 9.19
C LYS A 72 -12.05 -7.99 10.11
N TYR A 73 -13.14 -8.73 10.09
CA TYR A 73 -14.41 -8.45 10.75
C TYR A 73 -14.76 -9.54 11.79
N PRO A 74 -15.67 -9.29 12.74
CA PRO A 74 -16.37 -8.02 13.01
C PRO A 74 -15.43 -6.98 13.64
N ASN A 75 -15.93 -5.78 13.91
CA ASN A 75 -15.23 -4.76 14.71
C ASN A 75 -13.86 -4.33 14.15
N PRO A 76 -13.80 -3.76 12.93
CA PRO A 76 -12.55 -3.28 12.35
C PRO A 76 -12.01 -2.06 13.10
N LYS A 77 -10.69 -2.04 13.41
CA LYS A 77 -10.03 -0.94 14.14
C LYS A 77 -10.15 0.41 13.43
N SER A 78 -10.15 0.41 12.11
CA SER A 78 -10.25 1.61 11.26
C SER A 78 -11.66 1.85 10.73
N GLY A 79 -12.65 1.15 11.27
CA GLY A 79 -14.01 1.13 10.73
C GLY A 79 -14.14 0.32 9.43
N TYR A 80 -15.38 0.17 8.97
CA TYR A 80 -15.67 -0.46 7.68
C TYR A 80 -15.21 0.42 6.52
N GLN A 81 -14.64 -0.19 5.48
CA GLN A 81 -14.10 0.51 4.33
C GLN A 81 -15.21 1.21 3.53
N ALA A 82 -14.91 2.42 3.06
CA ALA A 82 -15.84 3.27 2.32
C ALA A 82 -16.44 2.61 1.07
N PHE A 83 -15.67 1.74 0.38
CA PHE A 83 -16.12 1.14 -0.87
C PHE A 83 -17.34 0.22 -0.70
N TRP A 84 -17.62 -0.30 0.51
CA TRP A 84 -18.83 -1.10 0.75
C TRP A 84 -20.09 -0.30 0.44
N TRP A 85 -20.13 0.96 0.86
CA TRP A 85 -21.23 1.86 0.51
C TRP A 85 -21.12 2.32 -0.94
N PHE A 86 -20.04 3.03 -1.30
CA PHE A 86 -19.98 3.76 -2.56
C PHE A 86 -19.91 2.87 -3.80
N LYS A 87 -19.30 1.67 -3.72
CA LYS A 87 -19.21 0.75 -4.86
C LYS A 87 -20.26 -0.35 -4.84
N TYR A 88 -20.64 -0.83 -3.65
CA TYR A 88 -21.48 -2.02 -3.50
C TYR A 88 -22.84 -1.77 -2.88
N GLY A 89 -23.12 -0.55 -2.41
CA GLY A 89 -24.42 -0.18 -1.86
C GLY A 89 -24.74 -0.87 -0.53
N ILE A 90 -23.73 -1.31 0.23
CA ILE A 90 -23.86 -1.92 1.55
C ILE A 90 -23.43 -0.92 2.61
N ARG A 91 -24.40 -0.41 3.37
CA ARG A 91 -24.12 0.43 4.53
C ARG A 91 -23.94 -0.40 5.79
N ASN A 92 -24.86 -1.31 6.08
CA ASN A 92 -24.79 -2.20 7.25
C ASN A 92 -24.04 -3.48 6.90
N VAL A 93 -22.71 -3.44 6.97
CA VAL A 93 -21.84 -4.59 6.67
C VAL A 93 -22.01 -5.72 7.70
N GLY A 94 -22.23 -5.35 8.97
CA GLY A 94 -22.45 -6.31 10.07
C GLY A 94 -23.64 -7.23 9.79
N ALA A 95 -24.80 -6.67 9.42
CA ALA A 95 -25.99 -7.47 9.11
C ALA A 95 -25.79 -8.43 7.92
N VAL A 96 -24.96 -8.07 6.93
CA VAL A 96 -24.63 -8.97 5.82
C VAL A 96 -23.71 -10.10 6.27
N LEU A 97 -22.74 -9.81 7.15
CA LEU A 97 -21.89 -10.83 7.77
C LEU A 97 -22.69 -11.81 8.64
N ASP A 98 -23.64 -11.32 9.42
CA ASP A 98 -24.55 -12.18 10.21
C ASP A 98 -25.33 -13.12 9.30
N SER A 99 -25.87 -12.60 8.18
CA SER A 99 -26.55 -13.43 7.18
C SER A 99 -25.63 -14.48 6.53
N LEU A 100 -24.35 -14.15 6.31
CA LEU A 100 -23.36 -15.11 5.77
C LEU A 100 -23.01 -16.19 6.80
N MET A 101 -22.95 -15.83 8.08
CA MET A 101 -22.72 -16.76 9.18
C MET A 101 -23.92 -17.70 9.37
N GLU A 102 -25.14 -17.17 9.40
CA GLU A 102 -26.38 -17.96 9.50
C GLU A 102 -26.55 -18.95 8.35
N ARG A 103 -26.10 -18.58 7.14
CA ARG A 103 -26.10 -19.45 5.95
C ARG A 103 -24.91 -20.40 5.88
N GLY A 104 -23.99 -20.35 6.84
CA GLY A 104 -22.89 -21.31 6.99
C GLY A 104 -21.67 -21.06 6.10
N PHE A 105 -21.50 -19.85 5.53
CA PHE A 105 -20.31 -19.53 4.73
C PHE A 105 -19.10 -19.08 5.58
N ILE A 106 -19.37 -18.52 6.76
CA ILE A 106 -18.37 -18.06 7.71
C ILE A 106 -18.76 -18.48 9.12
N GLU A 107 -17.77 -18.55 10.01
CA GLU A 107 -17.98 -18.78 11.44
C GLU A 107 -17.08 -17.89 12.28
N LEU A 108 -17.50 -17.55 13.50
CA LEU A 108 -16.70 -16.75 14.41
C LEU A 108 -15.59 -17.61 15.04
N ASP A 109 -14.35 -17.22 14.81
CA ASP A 109 -13.20 -17.79 15.50
C ASP A 109 -13.10 -17.22 16.92
N GLN A 110 -13.32 -18.07 17.91
CA GLN A 110 -13.29 -17.73 19.33
C GLN A 110 -11.91 -17.24 19.80
N THR A 111 -10.83 -17.63 19.11
CA THR A 111 -9.46 -17.26 19.51
C THR A 111 -9.11 -15.85 19.06
N THR A 112 -9.51 -15.47 17.85
CA THR A 112 -9.18 -14.17 17.26
C THR A 112 -10.31 -13.15 17.41
N GLY A 113 -11.54 -13.61 17.70
CA GLY A 113 -12.76 -12.81 17.67
C GLY A 113 -13.10 -12.31 16.27
N LYS A 114 -12.63 -12.98 15.21
CA LYS A 114 -12.83 -12.64 13.79
C LYS A 114 -13.55 -13.76 13.05
N TYR A 115 -14.17 -13.44 11.91
CA TYR A 115 -14.77 -14.48 11.07
C TYR A 115 -13.71 -15.22 10.27
N LYS A 116 -13.86 -16.54 10.17
CA LYS A 116 -13.09 -17.39 9.25
C LYS A 116 -14.04 -18.12 8.29
N LEU A 117 -13.50 -18.49 7.13
CA LEU A 117 -14.25 -19.21 6.10
C LEU A 117 -14.50 -20.66 6.52
N THR A 118 -15.73 -21.11 6.30
CA THR A 118 -16.05 -22.55 6.28
C THR A 118 -15.60 -23.17 4.95
N GLU A 119 -15.70 -24.49 4.81
CA GLU A 119 -15.43 -25.13 3.51
C GLU A 119 -16.40 -24.66 2.42
N LEU A 120 -17.66 -24.39 2.78
CA LEU A 120 -18.65 -23.80 1.87
C LEU A 120 -18.21 -22.41 1.42
N GLY A 121 -17.76 -21.56 2.35
CA GLY A 121 -17.24 -20.22 2.01
C GLY A 121 -15.99 -20.26 1.11
N LYS A 122 -15.07 -21.19 1.37
CA LYS A 122 -13.87 -21.38 0.52
C LYS A 122 -14.25 -21.83 -0.89
N GLN A 123 -15.21 -22.75 -1.01
CA GLN A 123 -15.70 -23.21 -2.30
C GLN A 123 -16.41 -22.09 -3.05
N GLU A 124 -17.23 -21.30 -2.37
CA GLU A 124 -17.94 -20.16 -2.95
C GLU A 124 -17.00 -19.11 -3.56
N ILE A 125 -15.87 -18.82 -2.88
CA ILE A 125 -14.83 -17.94 -3.43
C ILE A 125 -14.19 -18.56 -4.67
N ARG A 126 -13.88 -19.87 -4.65
CA ARG A 126 -13.27 -20.56 -5.81
C ARG A 126 -14.18 -20.52 -7.04
N ASP A 127 -15.47 -20.78 -6.85
CA ASP A 127 -16.46 -20.84 -7.93
C ASP A 127 -16.77 -19.45 -8.51
N ASN A 128 -16.45 -18.39 -7.78
CA ASN A 128 -16.72 -17.00 -8.16
C ASN A 128 -15.45 -16.12 -8.09
N GLU A 129 -14.28 -16.69 -8.44
CA GLU A 129 -12.97 -16.02 -8.40
C GLU A 129 -12.97 -14.65 -9.13
N TYR A 130 -13.83 -14.51 -10.15
CA TYR A 130 -14.00 -13.27 -10.91
C TYR A 130 -14.33 -12.06 -10.01
N VAL A 131 -15.05 -12.25 -8.91
CA VAL A 131 -15.46 -11.16 -8.02
C VAL A 131 -14.25 -10.47 -7.39
N GLU A 132 -13.32 -11.27 -6.84
CA GLU A 132 -12.11 -10.75 -6.22
C GLU A 132 -11.15 -10.19 -7.28
N PHE A 133 -11.04 -10.86 -8.42
CA PHE A 133 -10.25 -10.39 -9.56
C PHE A 133 -10.73 -9.00 -10.03
N MET A 134 -12.03 -8.84 -10.27
CA MET A 134 -12.61 -7.58 -10.73
C MET A 134 -12.49 -6.47 -9.69
N HIS A 135 -12.64 -6.79 -8.41
CA HIS A 135 -12.43 -5.80 -7.34
C HIS A 135 -10.99 -5.28 -7.31
N LYS A 136 -9.98 -6.16 -7.45
CA LYS A 136 -8.56 -5.77 -7.46
C LYS A 136 -8.19 -4.95 -8.69
N ASN A 137 -8.82 -5.25 -9.83
CA ASN A 137 -8.51 -4.64 -11.12
C ASN A 137 -9.48 -3.50 -11.51
N SER A 138 -10.34 -3.04 -10.59
CA SER A 138 -11.36 -2.01 -10.83
C SER A 138 -10.80 -0.61 -11.16
N LYS A 139 -9.49 -0.48 -11.38
CA LYS A 139 -8.80 0.78 -11.73
C LYS A 139 -8.43 0.84 -13.20
N PHE A 140 -8.48 -0.28 -13.91
CA PHE A 140 -7.95 -0.41 -15.26
C PHE A 140 -9.04 -0.30 -16.33
N ALA A 141 -10.32 -0.36 -15.95
CA ALA A 141 -11.43 -0.11 -16.84
C ALA A 141 -12.68 0.32 -16.05
N ASP A 142 -13.62 0.92 -16.76
CA ASP A 142 -14.97 1.24 -16.26
C ASP A 142 -15.85 -0.02 -16.12
N PHE A 143 -15.42 -1.16 -16.68
CA PHE A 143 -16.11 -2.45 -16.56
C PHE A 143 -15.95 -3.05 -15.15
N THR A 144 -17.08 -3.23 -14.47
CA THR A 144 -17.20 -3.55 -13.05
C THR A 144 -17.48 -5.04 -12.79
N ALA A 145 -17.31 -5.46 -11.53
CA ALA A 145 -17.70 -6.80 -11.09
C ALA A 145 -19.20 -7.10 -11.31
N TRP A 146 -20.04 -6.06 -11.39
CA TRP A 146 -21.47 -6.19 -11.67
C TRP A 146 -21.75 -6.47 -13.14
N GLU A 147 -21.06 -5.80 -14.05
CA GLU A 147 -21.19 -6.06 -15.49
C GLU A 147 -20.60 -7.42 -15.85
N MET A 148 -19.47 -7.81 -15.24
CA MET A 148 -18.95 -9.17 -15.33
C MET A 148 -19.99 -10.20 -14.87
N ASN A 149 -20.70 -9.95 -13.76
CA ASN A 149 -21.79 -10.81 -13.30
C ASN A 149 -22.95 -10.92 -14.31
N GLN A 150 -23.27 -9.84 -15.05
CA GLN A 150 -24.26 -9.88 -16.12
C GLN A 150 -23.79 -10.74 -17.30
N GLU A 151 -22.55 -10.58 -17.72
CA GLU A 151 -22.02 -11.30 -18.89
C GLU A 151 -21.85 -12.80 -18.64
N LEU A 152 -21.52 -13.15 -17.39
CA LEU A 152 -21.41 -14.53 -16.93
C LEU A 152 -22.76 -15.18 -16.57
N ALA A 153 -23.87 -14.43 -16.65
CA ALA A 153 -25.18 -14.92 -16.22
C ALA A 153 -25.52 -16.28 -16.83
N ASN A 154 -25.70 -17.30 -15.97
CA ASN A 154 -25.99 -18.70 -16.31
C ASN A 154 -24.93 -19.43 -17.16
N LYS A 155 -23.71 -18.92 -17.23
CA LYS A 155 -22.58 -19.53 -17.94
C LYS A 155 -21.53 -20.04 -16.96
N ASP A 156 -20.57 -20.81 -17.47
CA ASP A 156 -19.41 -21.21 -16.70
C ASP A 156 -18.58 -19.95 -16.33
N ASN A 157 -18.47 -19.70 -15.01
CA ASN A 157 -17.71 -18.59 -14.46
C ASN A 157 -16.21 -18.66 -14.83
N SER A 158 -15.70 -19.79 -15.33
CA SER A 158 -14.30 -19.96 -15.73
C SER A 158 -13.85 -19.03 -16.87
N ASN A 159 -14.78 -18.52 -17.68
CA ASN A 159 -14.49 -17.68 -18.86
C ASN A 159 -14.29 -16.18 -18.55
N TYR A 160 -14.39 -15.77 -17.28
CA TYR A 160 -14.30 -14.35 -16.90
C TYR A 160 -12.99 -13.67 -17.32
N LEU A 161 -11.90 -14.44 -17.49
CA LEU A 161 -10.61 -13.89 -17.92
C LEU A 161 -10.60 -13.46 -19.38
N SER A 162 -11.32 -14.17 -20.26
CA SER A 162 -11.42 -13.75 -21.66
C SER A 162 -12.21 -12.44 -21.76
N ILE A 163 -13.34 -12.38 -21.06
CA ILE A 163 -14.19 -11.19 -20.97
C ILE A 163 -13.38 -10.01 -20.42
N ALA A 164 -12.63 -10.23 -19.33
CA ALA A 164 -11.76 -9.19 -18.78
C ALA A 164 -10.69 -8.71 -19.77
N ALA A 165 -10.12 -9.61 -20.58
CA ALA A 165 -9.15 -9.25 -21.60
C ALA A 165 -9.78 -8.42 -22.74
N ASP A 166 -10.98 -8.79 -23.18
CA ASP A 166 -11.73 -8.06 -24.21
C ASP A 166 -12.08 -6.63 -23.76
N HIS A 167 -12.32 -6.45 -22.46
CA HIS A 167 -12.53 -5.13 -21.83
C HIS A 167 -11.23 -4.42 -21.42
N GLY A 168 -10.06 -4.93 -21.82
CA GLY A 168 -8.77 -4.27 -21.55
C GLY A 168 -8.32 -4.29 -20.09
N ILE A 169 -8.98 -5.06 -19.22
CA ILE A 169 -8.64 -5.21 -17.79
C ILE A 169 -7.43 -6.14 -17.62
N TYR A 170 -7.13 -6.94 -18.65
CA TYR A 170 -6.15 -8.03 -18.61
C TYR A 170 -5.45 -8.20 -19.97
N THR A 171 -4.16 -8.55 -20.00
CA THR A 171 -3.43 -8.77 -21.26
C THR A 171 -3.41 -10.24 -21.67
N LYS A 172 -3.43 -10.52 -22.98
CA LYS A 172 -3.39 -11.89 -23.54
C LYS A 172 -2.20 -12.72 -23.03
N ASP A 173 -1.06 -12.09 -22.74
CA ASP A 173 0.13 -12.74 -22.15
C ASP A 173 -0.13 -13.34 -20.77
N GLN A 174 -1.02 -12.74 -19.98
CA GLN A 174 -1.40 -13.25 -18.68
C GLN A 174 -2.43 -14.40 -18.80
N GLN A 175 -3.29 -14.38 -19.84
CA GLN A 175 -4.27 -15.44 -20.15
C GLN A 175 -3.58 -16.75 -20.55
N THR A 176 -2.48 -16.66 -21.31
CA THR A 176 -1.64 -17.81 -21.67
C THR A 176 -1.02 -18.45 -20.41
N LYS A 177 -0.49 -17.64 -19.48
CA LYS A 177 0.02 -18.14 -18.19
C LYS A 177 -1.06 -18.86 -17.37
N ARG A 178 -2.24 -18.26 -17.18
CA ARG A 178 -3.32 -18.87 -16.37
C ARG A 178 -3.96 -20.12 -16.98
N THR A 179 -4.04 -20.21 -18.32
CA THR A 179 -4.59 -21.39 -19.01
C THR A 179 -3.64 -22.59 -18.88
N ILE A 180 -2.33 -22.34 -18.92
CA ILE A 180 -1.30 -23.34 -18.62
C ILE A 180 -1.35 -23.75 -17.14
N GLU A 181 -1.71 -22.83 -16.24
CA GLU A 181 -1.77 -23.08 -14.81
C GLU A 181 -2.91 -23.99 -14.33
N LYS A 182 -4.06 -24.01 -15.02
CA LYS A 182 -5.28 -24.74 -14.60
C LYS A 182 -5.35 -26.22 -15.05
N GLY A 183 -4.47 -26.68 -15.95
CA GLY A 183 -4.56 -28.02 -16.56
C GLY A 183 -3.48 -29.04 -16.20
N VAL A 184 -2.46 -28.68 -15.40
CA VAL A 184 -1.27 -29.55 -15.21
C VAL A 184 -1.02 -29.83 -13.73
N PRO A 185 -0.90 -31.10 -13.30
CA PRO A 185 -0.48 -31.44 -11.95
C PRO A 185 0.83 -30.74 -11.60
N ALA A 186 0.93 -30.18 -10.38
CA ALA A 186 2.01 -29.29 -9.94
C ALA A 186 3.45 -29.81 -10.23
N GLN A 187 3.62 -31.12 -10.37
CA GLN A 187 4.89 -31.77 -10.66
C GLN A 187 5.29 -31.72 -12.15
N LYS A 188 4.34 -31.80 -13.09
CA LYS A 188 4.58 -31.63 -14.54
C LYS A 188 4.67 -30.15 -14.94
N LYS A 189 4.06 -29.27 -14.16
CA LYS A 189 4.05 -27.82 -14.35
C LYS A 189 5.46 -27.22 -14.22
N ARG A 190 6.20 -27.59 -13.15
CA ARG A 190 7.64 -27.28 -13.02
C ARG A 190 8.48 -27.83 -14.17
N SER A 191 8.19 -29.05 -14.64
CA SER A 191 8.95 -29.66 -15.74
C SER A 191 8.78 -28.95 -17.08
N PHE A 192 7.60 -28.41 -17.37
CA PHE A 192 7.27 -27.75 -18.63
C PHE A 192 7.66 -26.27 -18.63
N GLU A 193 7.40 -25.56 -17.52
CA GLU A 193 7.90 -24.20 -17.27
C GLU A 193 9.42 -24.16 -17.37
N ASN A 194 10.11 -25.12 -16.74
CA ASN A 194 11.57 -25.27 -16.86
C ASN A 194 12.04 -25.65 -18.28
N SER A 195 11.17 -26.12 -19.18
CA SER A 195 11.53 -26.46 -20.56
C SER A 195 11.40 -25.26 -21.49
N ILE A 196 10.30 -24.52 -21.41
CA ILE A 196 10.10 -23.27 -22.17
C ILE A 196 11.08 -22.21 -21.72
N GLU A 197 11.30 -22.09 -20.40
CA GLU A 197 12.29 -21.18 -19.84
C GLU A 197 13.72 -21.57 -20.28
N ARG A 198 14.05 -22.86 -20.33
CA ARG A 198 15.32 -23.34 -20.90
C ARG A 198 15.45 -23.00 -22.38
N ASP A 199 14.40 -23.22 -23.16
CA ASP A 199 14.42 -22.96 -24.59
C ASP A 199 14.56 -21.46 -24.87
N LEU A 200 13.84 -20.60 -24.14
CA LEU A 200 13.98 -19.14 -24.19
C LEU A 200 15.36 -18.67 -23.73
N TYR A 201 15.89 -19.23 -22.64
CA TYR A 201 17.24 -18.96 -22.14
C TYR A 201 18.32 -19.34 -23.16
N ASN A 202 18.14 -20.48 -23.84
CA ASN A 202 19.10 -20.97 -24.82
C ASN A 202 19.01 -20.23 -26.17
N SER A 203 17.81 -19.81 -26.58
CA SER A 203 17.56 -19.22 -27.91
C SER A 203 17.57 -17.68 -27.95
N ASN A 204 17.29 -17.00 -26.84
CA ASN A 204 17.22 -15.53 -26.78
C ASN A 204 18.29 -14.96 -25.84
N PRO A 205 19.38 -14.37 -26.39
CA PRO A 205 20.46 -13.77 -25.60
C PRO A 205 20.02 -12.61 -24.69
N GLU A 206 18.99 -11.85 -25.04
CA GLU A 206 18.47 -10.77 -24.20
C GLU A 206 17.65 -11.32 -23.03
N TYR A 207 16.80 -12.32 -23.30
CA TYR A 207 16.07 -13.02 -22.25
C TYR A 207 17.04 -13.71 -21.28
N ARG A 208 18.11 -14.33 -21.79
CA ARG A 208 19.18 -14.91 -20.97
C ARG A 208 19.79 -13.88 -20.02
N ARG A 209 20.26 -12.74 -20.54
CA ARG A 209 20.85 -11.66 -19.73
C ARG A 209 19.87 -11.10 -18.70
N MET A 210 18.60 -10.95 -19.07
CA MET A 210 17.56 -10.47 -18.16
C MET A 210 17.26 -11.50 -17.07
N LYS A 211 17.17 -12.79 -17.42
CA LYS A 211 16.90 -13.89 -16.51
C LYS A 211 18.07 -14.10 -15.54
N ASP A 212 19.30 -14.12 -16.04
CA ASP A 212 20.52 -14.16 -15.21
C ASP A 212 20.54 -13.00 -14.21
N LYS A 213 20.15 -11.80 -14.64
CA LYS A 213 20.05 -10.63 -13.75
C LYS A 213 18.97 -10.79 -12.69
N ILE A 214 17.79 -11.30 -13.06
CA ILE A 214 16.67 -11.51 -12.12
C ILE A 214 17.00 -12.61 -11.11
N ASP A 215 17.50 -13.76 -11.57
CA ASP A 215 17.86 -14.89 -10.70
C ASP A 215 18.97 -14.46 -9.73
N TYR A 216 19.94 -13.69 -10.21
CA TYR A 216 20.98 -13.09 -9.37
C TYR A 216 20.42 -12.11 -8.32
N GLU A 217 19.45 -11.26 -8.69
CA GLU A 217 18.77 -10.37 -7.74
C GLU A 217 17.95 -11.14 -6.70
N ASP A 218 17.29 -12.23 -7.09
CA ASP A 218 16.52 -13.10 -6.19
C ASP A 218 17.43 -13.88 -5.22
N GLU A 219 18.57 -14.39 -5.68
CA GLU A 219 19.60 -15.02 -4.84
C GLU A 219 20.15 -14.03 -3.79
N LEU A 220 20.43 -12.78 -4.21
CA LEU A 220 20.83 -11.71 -3.29
C LEU A 220 19.74 -11.41 -2.24
N LEU A 221 18.47 -11.39 -2.66
CA LEU A 221 17.34 -11.13 -1.77
C LEU A 221 17.16 -12.27 -0.76
N GLU A 222 17.32 -13.52 -1.17
CA GLU A 222 17.27 -14.69 -0.29
C GLU A 222 18.40 -14.65 0.74
N LYS A 223 19.64 -14.33 0.30
CA LYS A 223 20.79 -14.12 1.19
C LYS A 223 20.49 -13.02 2.21
N LEU A 224 19.96 -11.87 1.79
CA LEU A 224 19.59 -10.78 2.70
C LEU A 224 18.52 -11.19 3.70
N ASN A 225 17.47 -11.90 3.26
CA ASN A 225 16.40 -12.38 4.13
C ASN A 225 16.92 -13.36 5.20
N TYR A 226 17.86 -14.23 4.83
CA TYR A 226 18.55 -15.12 5.77
C TYR A 226 19.27 -14.32 6.86
N TYR A 227 20.06 -13.31 6.50
CA TYR A 227 20.76 -12.47 7.49
C TYR A 227 19.82 -11.61 8.33
N VAL A 228 18.69 -11.14 7.77
CA VAL A 228 17.65 -10.46 8.56
C VAL A 228 17.04 -11.40 9.61
N ALA A 229 16.82 -12.67 9.26
CA ALA A 229 16.33 -13.67 10.21
C ALA A 229 17.37 -14.00 11.31
N LEU A 230 18.65 -14.07 10.95
CA LEU A 230 19.74 -14.23 11.91
C LEU A 230 19.86 -13.03 12.86
N TYR A 231 19.76 -11.80 12.35
CA TYR A 231 19.76 -10.60 13.19
C TYR A 231 18.61 -10.63 14.21
N LYS A 232 17.40 -11.02 13.79
CA LYS A 232 16.23 -11.12 14.70
C LYS A 232 16.40 -12.16 15.81
N SER A 233 17.16 -13.23 15.57
CA SER A 233 17.30 -14.35 16.51
C SER A 233 18.56 -14.28 17.36
N GLN A 234 19.65 -13.72 16.82
CA GLN A 234 20.98 -13.75 17.42
C GLN A 234 21.58 -12.36 17.65
N ASN A 235 20.86 -11.29 17.28
CA ASN A 235 21.32 -9.90 17.34
C ASN A 235 22.67 -9.66 16.63
N ASN A 236 22.99 -10.46 15.61
CA ASN A 236 24.24 -10.35 14.86
C ASN A 236 24.12 -9.25 13.78
N ILE A 237 24.46 -8.03 14.17
CA ILE A 237 24.35 -6.83 13.32
C ILE A 237 25.46 -6.77 12.27
N GLU A 238 26.66 -7.23 12.63
CA GLU A 238 27.84 -7.19 11.73
C GLU A 238 27.61 -8.06 10.49
N ALA A 239 27.08 -9.28 10.69
CA ALA A 239 26.74 -10.17 9.57
C ALA A 239 25.67 -9.57 8.65
N LEU A 240 24.70 -8.85 9.23
CA LEU A 240 23.65 -8.18 8.45
C LEU A 240 24.23 -7.01 7.63
N ILE A 241 25.08 -6.18 8.23
CA ILE A 241 25.74 -5.08 7.53
C ILE A 241 26.60 -5.62 6.38
N SER A 242 27.42 -6.64 6.63
CA SER A 242 28.25 -7.27 5.61
C SER A 242 27.42 -7.84 4.46
N ALA A 243 26.28 -8.48 4.75
CA ALA A 243 25.39 -8.99 3.71
C ALA A 243 24.79 -7.88 2.84
N TYR A 244 24.43 -6.74 3.44
CA TYR A 244 23.99 -5.57 2.69
C TYR A 244 25.13 -4.97 1.86
N GLU A 245 26.31 -4.76 2.45
CA GLU A 245 27.50 -4.24 1.73
C GLU A 245 27.86 -5.12 0.52
N ASP A 246 27.89 -6.45 0.68
CA ASP A 246 28.09 -7.40 -0.41
C ASP A 246 27.07 -7.20 -1.53
N ALA A 247 25.78 -7.13 -1.19
CA ALA A 247 24.72 -6.96 -2.18
C ALA A 247 24.88 -5.63 -2.94
N PHE A 248 25.31 -4.58 -2.24
CA PHE A 248 25.55 -3.26 -2.79
C PHE A 248 26.77 -3.15 -3.72
N VAL A 249 27.83 -3.93 -3.47
CA VAL A 249 29.01 -3.96 -4.33
C VAL A 249 28.68 -4.57 -5.69
N VAL A 250 27.78 -5.56 -5.73
CA VAL A 250 27.54 -6.34 -6.94
C VAL A 250 26.34 -5.87 -7.76
N SER A 251 25.37 -5.16 -7.18
CA SER A 251 24.21 -4.65 -7.92
C SER A 251 24.45 -3.25 -8.53
N ASP A 252 24.30 -3.12 -9.85
CA ASP A 252 24.18 -1.83 -10.55
C ASP A 252 22.88 -1.74 -11.38
N PRO A 253 21.93 -0.82 -11.07
CA PRO A 253 21.93 0.11 -9.94
C PRO A 253 21.80 -0.62 -8.58
N PRO A 254 22.13 0.05 -7.45
CA PRO A 254 22.06 -0.55 -6.12
C PRO A 254 20.67 -1.13 -5.83
N CYS A 255 20.64 -2.18 -5.00
CA CYS A 255 19.44 -2.82 -4.44
C CYS A 255 18.25 -1.86 -4.22
N ARG A 256 17.01 -2.39 -4.20
CA ARG A 256 15.78 -1.58 -4.10
C ARG A 256 15.92 -0.47 -3.06
N SER A 257 15.46 0.74 -3.38
CA SER A 257 15.62 1.93 -2.52
C SER A 257 15.29 1.72 -1.03
N THR A 258 14.36 0.83 -0.68
CA THR A 258 14.10 0.42 0.71
C THR A 258 15.30 -0.23 1.39
N GLN A 259 15.93 -1.23 0.77
CA GLN A 259 17.10 -1.95 1.30
C GLN A 259 18.27 -0.99 1.51
N VAL A 260 18.37 -0.01 0.62
CA VAL A 260 19.38 1.03 0.71
C VAL A 260 19.22 1.89 1.96
N PHE A 261 18.00 2.35 2.23
CA PHE A 261 17.71 3.08 3.46
C PHE A 261 17.80 2.19 4.70
N ASP A 262 17.57 0.88 4.60
CA ASP A 262 17.77 -0.05 5.70
C ASP A 262 19.25 -0.14 6.10
N LEU A 263 20.17 -0.22 5.13
CA LEU A 263 21.61 -0.16 5.40
C LEU A 263 22.04 1.19 5.99
N ILE A 264 21.56 2.31 5.44
CA ILE A 264 21.80 3.66 6.02
C ILE A 264 21.33 3.71 7.48
N ASN A 265 20.14 3.16 7.76
CA ASN A 265 19.60 3.12 9.10
C ASN A 265 20.48 2.30 10.05
N LEU A 266 20.98 1.15 9.60
CA LEU A 266 21.90 0.32 10.36
C LEU A 266 23.19 1.09 10.67
N TYR A 267 23.82 1.72 9.69
CA TYR A 267 25.02 2.54 9.89
C TYR A 267 24.80 3.65 10.91
N ILE A 268 23.71 4.43 10.77
CA ILE A 268 23.41 5.51 11.71
C ILE A 268 23.18 4.96 13.11
N ASN A 269 22.53 3.81 13.25
CA ASN A 269 22.26 3.19 14.54
C ASN A 269 23.52 2.64 15.20
N GLN A 270 24.46 2.11 14.42
CA GLN A 270 25.77 1.64 14.89
C GLN A 270 26.81 2.76 15.07
N GLY A 271 26.48 4.01 14.73
CA GLY A 271 27.41 5.14 14.83
C GLY A 271 28.43 5.20 13.69
N MET A 272 28.25 4.44 12.62
CA MET A 272 29.07 4.45 11.40
C MET A 272 28.65 5.61 10.49
N LEU A 273 28.77 6.84 10.98
CA LEU A 273 28.16 8.02 10.35
C LEU A 273 28.79 8.35 8.99
N ASP A 274 30.09 8.18 8.82
CA ASP A 274 30.79 8.42 7.56
C ASP A 274 30.28 7.50 6.44
N LYS A 275 30.13 6.20 6.73
CA LYS A 275 29.56 5.22 5.78
C LYS A 275 28.12 5.58 5.39
N ALA A 276 27.32 6.03 6.36
CA ALA A 276 25.96 6.49 6.09
C ALA A 276 25.95 7.71 5.17
N TRP A 277 26.85 8.66 5.41
CA TRP A 277 26.96 9.90 4.63
C TRP A 277 27.42 9.63 3.19
N GLU A 278 28.45 8.81 3.01
CA GLU A 278 28.95 8.38 1.70
C GLU A 278 27.84 7.72 0.88
N LEU A 279 27.12 6.79 1.50
CA LEU A 279 26.02 6.08 0.85
C LEU A 279 24.89 7.04 0.45
N LEU A 280 24.51 7.98 1.33
CA LEU A 280 23.52 9.01 1.02
C LEU A 280 23.94 9.87 -0.18
N ASN A 281 25.20 10.30 -0.26
CA ASN A 281 25.70 11.08 -1.40
C ASN A 281 25.65 10.31 -2.71
N ARG A 282 25.98 9.02 -2.68
CA ARG A 282 25.87 8.15 -3.87
C ARG A 282 24.42 8.05 -4.36
N ILE A 283 23.46 7.93 -3.44
CA ILE A 283 22.05 7.77 -3.79
C ILE A 283 21.43 9.06 -4.33
N ILE A 284 21.87 10.23 -3.87
CA ILE A 284 21.38 11.52 -4.42
C ILE A 284 21.52 11.57 -5.94
N LEU A 285 22.64 11.07 -6.46
CA LEU A 285 22.91 11.05 -7.90
C LEU A 285 22.01 10.06 -8.67
N LEU A 286 21.62 8.97 -8.03
CA LEU A 286 20.85 7.88 -8.64
C LEU A 286 19.33 8.08 -8.51
N HIS A 287 18.89 8.72 -7.42
CA HIS A 287 17.48 8.85 -7.04
C HIS A 287 17.16 10.29 -6.59
N PRO A 288 17.21 11.27 -7.52
CA PRO A 288 16.87 12.66 -7.21
C PRO A 288 15.41 12.83 -6.77
N ASP A 289 14.51 11.90 -7.13
CA ASP A 289 13.12 11.86 -6.67
C ASP A 289 12.98 11.56 -5.17
N LYS A 290 14.05 11.09 -4.52
CA LYS A 290 14.09 10.77 -3.08
C LYS A 290 14.79 11.83 -2.24
N LEU A 291 15.14 12.99 -2.82
CA LEU A 291 15.95 14.03 -2.19
C LEU A 291 15.44 14.46 -0.81
N CYS A 292 14.12 14.66 -0.68
CA CYS A 292 13.47 14.96 0.61
C CYS A 292 13.84 13.94 1.70
N ARG A 293 13.76 12.64 1.41
CA ARG A 293 14.07 11.56 2.36
C ARG A 293 15.57 11.50 2.66
N ILE A 294 16.40 11.65 1.65
CA ILE A 294 17.87 11.67 1.80
C ILE A 294 18.29 12.79 2.76
N ARG A 295 17.78 14.01 2.57
CA ARG A 295 18.08 15.15 3.46
C ARG A 295 17.62 14.94 4.89
N LYS A 296 16.50 14.22 5.12
CA LYS A 296 16.08 13.85 6.48
C LYS A 296 17.09 12.95 7.16
N GLU A 297 17.66 11.98 6.44
CA GLU A 297 18.69 11.10 7.00
C GLU A 297 20.02 11.84 7.21
N GLN A 298 20.40 12.76 6.32
CA GLN A 298 21.56 13.65 6.52
C GLN A 298 21.37 14.53 7.77
N CYS A 299 20.19 15.11 7.96
CA CYS A 299 19.84 15.82 9.20
C CYS A 299 19.97 14.91 10.44
N ARG A 300 19.58 13.64 10.35
CA ARG A 300 19.71 12.66 11.44
C ARG A 300 21.18 12.38 11.78
N ILE A 301 22.05 12.27 10.78
CA ILE A 301 23.50 12.12 10.96
C ILE A 301 24.07 13.35 11.68
N LEU A 302 23.80 14.56 11.17
CA LEU A 302 24.31 15.81 11.74
C LEU A 302 23.87 16.01 13.20
N LYS A 303 22.64 15.62 13.54
CA LYS A 303 22.15 15.62 14.94
C LYS A 303 22.95 14.68 15.85
N LYS A 304 23.43 13.55 15.34
CA LYS A 304 24.29 12.61 16.09
C LYS A 304 25.72 13.15 16.22
N GLU A 305 26.20 13.89 15.23
CA GLU A 305 27.51 14.56 15.28
C GLU A 305 27.50 15.84 16.14
N GLY A 306 26.34 16.29 16.60
CA GLY A 306 26.21 17.55 17.34
C GLY A 306 26.24 18.80 16.44
N LYS A 307 26.24 18.65 15.12
CA LYS A 307 26.22 19.71 14.11
C LYS A 307 24.78 20.21 13.90
N TYR A 308 24.22 20.84 14.92
CA TYR A 308 22.79 21.18 14.98
C TYR A 308 22.39 22.28 13.99
N ILE A 309 23.28 23.21 13.64
CA ILE A 309 22.97 24.31 12.71
C ILE A 309 22.88 23.79 11.28
N GLU A 310 23.80 22.91 10.90
CA GLU A 310 23.74 22.18 9.63
C GLU A 310 22.50 21.29 9.60
N ALA A 311 22.15 20.64 10.72
CA ALA A 311 20.93 19.85 10.80
C ALA A 311 19.67 20.71 10.55
N LEU A 312 19.61 21.95 11.05
CA LEU A 312 18.54 22.92 10.73
C LEU A 312 18.50 23.24 9.23
N ARG A 313 19.66 23.42 8.60
CA ARG A 313 19.73 23.65 7.16
C ARG A 313 19.14 22.47 6.37
N PHE A 314 19.57 21.24 6.65
CA PHE A 314 19.11 20.06 5.92
C PHE A 314 17.62 19.76 6.11
N ILE A 315 17.07 19.94 7.32
CA ILE A 315 15.62 19.72 7.53
C ILE A 315 14.77 20.79 6.84
N SER A 316 15.28 22.02 6.74
CA SER A 316 14.63 23.11 6.03
C SER A 316 14.59 22.84 4.52
N LEU A 317 15.70 22.39 3.94
CA LEU A 317 15.77 21.96 2.53
C LEU A 317 14.89 20.74 2.25
N SER A 318 14.91 19.73 3.13
CA SER A 318 14.01 18.58 3.04
C SER A 318 12.53 19.00 3.01
N THR A 319 12.19 20.01 3.80
CA THR A 319 10.83 20.56 3.85
C THR A 319 10.47 21.25 2.54
N PHE A 320 11.35 22.06 1.98
CA PHE A 320 11.17 22.67 0.68
C PHE A 320 10.95 21.61 -0.42
N ASP A 321 11.80 20.59 -0.49
CA ASP A 321 11.71 19.49 -1.46
C ASP A 321 10.38 18.73 -1.36
N ASN A 322 9.87 18.52 -0.14
CA ASN A 322 8.59 17.85 0.10
C ASN A 322 7.36 18.64 -0.38
N TYR A 323 7.49 19.96 -0.49
CA TYR A 323 6.40 20.88 -0.82
C TYR A 323 6.50 21.53 -2.19
N GLY A 324 7.58 21.29 -2.96
CA GLY A 324 7.89 21.97 -4.23
C GLY A 324 6.78 22.04 -5.29
N ASN A 325 5.69 21.28 -5.16
CA ASN A 325 4.50 21.33 -6.05
C ASN A 325 3.14 21.39 -5.31
N LYS A 326 3.10 21.64 -4.00
CA LYS A 326 1.85 21.62 -3.21
C LYS A 326 1.28 23.02 -3.03
N ASN A 327 -0.01 23.18 -3.34
CA ASN A 327 -0.72 24.47 -3.25
C ASN A 327 -0.93 25.00 -1.82
N SER A 328 -0.70 24.21 -0.78
CA SER A 328 -0.91 24.60 0.62
C SER A 328 0.07 23.87 1.55
N PRO A 329 1.27 24.43 1.79
CA PRO A 329 2.26 23.80 2.65
C PRO A 329 1.82 23.88 4.12
N ASN A 330 1.90 22.76 4.85
CA ASN A 330 1.56 22.69 6.27
C ASN A 330 2.83 22.87 7.12
N LYS A 331 2.83 23.88 8.00
CA LYS A 331 3.97 24.18 8.87
C LYS A 331 4.19 23.20 10.02
N GLN A 332 3.15 22.51 10.47
CA GLN A 332 3.20 21.70 11.70
C GLN A 332 4.24 20.55 11.66
N PRO A 333 4.36 19.76 10.57
CA PRO A 333 5.40 18.74 10.47
C PRO A 333 6.82 19.32 10.58
N PHE A 334 7.07 20.49 9.98
CA PHE A 334 8.37 21.15 10.04
C PHE A 334 8.70 21.60 11.46
N LEU A 335 7.77 22.27 12.14
CA LEU A 335 7.96 22.72 13.52
C LEU A 335 8.25 21.55 14.47
N LYS A 336 7.57 20.42 14.27
CA LYS A 336 7.80 19.19 15.04
C LYS A 336 9.22 18.64 14.85
N ASP A 337 9.73 18.64 13.61
CA ASP A 337 11.05 18.10 13.29
C ASP A 337 12.19 19.03 13.78
N VAL A 338 11.95 20.36 13.78
CA VAL A 338 12.93 21.39 14.18
C VAL A 338 13.00 21.60 15.69
N SER A 339 11.88 21.48 16.42
CA SER A 339 11.81 21.75 17.86
C SER A 339 12.90 21.06 18.71
N PRO A 340 13.23 19.76 18.49
CA PRO A 340 14.32 19.11 19.22
C PRO A 340 15.70 19.73 18.95
N ILE A 341 15.93 20.28 17.76
CA ILE A 341 17.20 20.89 17.36
C ILE A 341 17.34 22.26 18.00
N ILE A 342 16.30 23.09 17.96
CA ILE A 342 16.25 24.39 18.65
C ILE A 342 16.49 24.24 20.14
N LYS A 343 15.84 23.26 20.77
CA LYS A 343 16.05 22.95 22.19
C LYS A 343 17.51 22.59 22.50
N LYS A 344 18.19 21.89 21.59
CA LYS A 344 19.61 21.54 21.74
C LYS A 344 20.55 22.73 21.57
N LEU A 345 20.16 23.70 20.74
CA LEU A 345 20.89 24.95 20.56
C LEU A 345 20.62 25.98 21.66
N SER A 346 19.66 25.72 22.56
CA SER A 346 19.24 26.64 23.63
C SER A 346 18.82 28.03 23.11
N VAL A 347 18.19 28.07 21.93
CA VAL A 347 17.69 29.31 21.32
C VAL A 347 16.16 29.37 21.34
N ASP A 348 15.65 30.57 21.09
CA ASP A 348 14.22 30.83 21.10
C ASP A 348 13.48 30.18 19.91
N ASN A 349 12.21 29.81 20.13
CA ASN A 349 11.38 29.15 19.12
C ASN A 349 11.07 30.04 17.90
N THR A 350 11.28 31.37 17.99
CA THR A 350 11.21 32.29 16.85
C THR A 350 12.07 31.83 15.67
N VAL A 351 13.18 31.14 15.92
CA VAL A 351 14.05 30.59 14.86
C VAL A 351 13.29 29.63 13.94
N ALA A 352 12.40 28.79 14.48
CA ALA A 352 11.62 27.87 13.65
C ALA A 352 10.62 28.63 12.77
N GLU A 353 9.96 29.65 13.32
CA GLU A 353 8.96 30.44 12.58
C GLU A 353 9.63 31.32 11.51
N GLU A 354 10.80 31.89 11.81
CA GLU A 354 11.62 32.66 10.86
C GLU A 354 12.09 31.76 9.70
N LEU A 355 12.61 30.56 9.99
CA LEU A 355 12.99 29.58 8.96
C LEU A 355 11.78 29.15 8.12
N TRP A 356 10.63 28.89 8.74
CA TRP A 356 9.41 28.56 8.02
C TRP A 356 9.00 29.69 7.07
N THR A 357 9.10 30.94 7.52
CA THR A 357 8.75 32.11 6.71
C THR A 357 9.62 32.19 5.45
N ILE A 358 10.92 31.92 5.58
CA ILE A 358 11.83 31.83 4.43
C ILE A 358 11.36 30.74 3.46
N ILE A 359 11.13 29.51 3.95
CA ILE A 359 10.69 28.37 3.11
C ILE A 359 9.36 28.69 2.43
N GLU A 360 8.37 29.20 3.16
CA GLU A 360 7.05 29.51 2.64
C GLU A 360 7.09 30.60 1.56
N SER A 361 7.93 31.62 1.75
CA SER A 361 8.12 32.67 0.74
C SER A 361 8.68 32.12 -0.57
N GLU A 362 9.62 31.16 -0.47
CA GLU A 362 10.23 30.53 -1.63
C GLU A 362 9.32 29.51 -2.31
N LEU A 363 8.51 28.78 -1.55
CA LEU A 363 7.48 27.89 -2.10
C LEU A 363 6.43 28.66 -2.93
N LYS A 364 6.13 29.91 -2.56
CA LYS A 364 5.22 30.80 -3.33
C LYS A 364 5.89 31.38 -4.57
N ASN A 365 7.22 31.42 -4.61
CA ASN A 365 7.99 31.95 -5.72
C ASN A 365 8.24 30.86 -6.78
N LYS A 366 7.47 30.89 -7.86
CA LYS A 366 7.59 29.93 -8.98
C LYS A 366 8.96 29.89 -9.67
N LYS A 367 9.84 30.87 -9.43
CA LYS A 367 11.21 30.92 -9.96
C LYS A 367 12.26 30.48 -8.94
N SER A 368 11.86 30.12 -7.73
CA SER A 368 12.80 29.73 -6.69
C SER A 368 13.47 28.40 -7.05
N SER A 369 14.80 28.40 -6.99
CA SER A 369 15.60 27.19 -7.11
C SER A 369 16.06 26.73 -5.73
N GLU A 370 16.34 25.45 -5.57
CA GLU A 370 16.89 24.92 -4.32
C GLU A 370 18.13 25.68 -3.85
N ALA A 371 19.05 26.00 -4.77
CA ALA A 371 20.25 26.78 -4.47
C ALA A 371 19.92 28.18 -3.90
N THR A 372 18.83 28.80 -4.38
CA THR A 372 18.33 30.06 -3.85
C THR A 372 17.84 29.91 -2.42
N VAL A 373 17.08 28.84 -2.14
CA VAL A 373 16.56 28.55 -0.80
C VAL A 373 17.70 28.22 0.16
N GLU A 374 18.66 27.41 -0.26
CA GLU A 374 19.85 27.06 0.53
C GLU A 374 20.67 28.29 0.89
N ALA A 375 20.91 29.19 -0.07
CA ALA A 375 21.63 30.43 0.17
C ALA A 375 20.92 31.32 1.21
N LYS A 376 19.59 31.46 1.11
CA LYS A 376 18.80 32.26 2.07
C LYS A 376 18.80 31.66 3.47
N ILE A 377 18.59 30.34 3.58
CA ILE A 377 18.65 29.64 4.86
C ILE A 377 20.05 29.76 5.47
N SER A 378 21.10 29.55 4.67
CA SER A 378 22.47 29.62 5.15
C SER A 378 22.85 31.03 5.62
N ALA A 379 22.45 32.07 4.89
CA ALA A 379 22.65 33.45 5.29
C ALA A 379 21.94 33.78 6.61
N TYR A 380 20.68 33.36 6.75
CA TYR A 380 19.92 33.54 7.98
C TYR A 380 20.56 32.81 9.17
N LEU A 381 20.95 31.55 9.01
CA LEU A 381 21.60 30.78 10.07
C LEU A 381 22.96 31.38 10.45
N LYS A 382 23.72 31.87 9.47
CA LYS A 382 25.00 32.56 9.72
C LYS A 382 24.82 33.83 10.55
N ASP A 383 23.84 34.66 10.21
CA ASP A 383 23.50 35.86 10.96
C ASP A 383 23.04 35.53 12.40
N LYS A 384 22.14 34.55 12.55
CA LYS A 384 21.54 34.20 13.85
C LYS A 384 22.54 33.54 14.81
N PHE A 385 23.46 32.74 14.31
CA PHE A 385 24.36 31.92 15.12
C PHE A 385 25.84 32.32 15.06
N GLY A 386 26.21 33.31 14.24
CA GLY A 386 27.56 33.87 14.20
C GLY A 386 28.64 32.93 13.63
N ILE A 387 28.27 31.99 12.76
CA ILE A 387 29.22 31.01 12.19
C ILE A 387 29.81 31.54 10.88
N SER A 388 31.13 31.71 10.82
CA SER A 388 31.87 32.14 9.64
C SER A 388 31.91 31.09 8.54
#